data_AF-A0A1U7PV77-F1
#
_entry.id   AF-A0A1U7PV77-F1
#
_cell.length_a   1.000
_cell.length_b   1.000
_cell.length_c   1.000
_cell.angle_alpha   90.00
_cell.angle_beta   90.00
_cell.angle_gamma   90.00
#
_symmetry.space_group_name_H-M   'P 1'
#
loop_
_entity.id
_entity.type
_entity.pdbx_description
1 polymer ?
#
loop_
_entity_poly.entity_id
_entity_poly.type
_entity_poly.pdbx_seq_one_letter_code
_entity_poly.pdbx_strand_id
1 'polypeptide(L)' 'MATTKKYSDKAQDKVGKVMQEYKEGKLKSSSGDKVTSRKQAVAIGISEAREKGLKVPKKKN' A
#
# COMPACT_ATOMS: atom_id res chain seq x y z
N MET A 1 6.07 -1.89 27.39
CA MET A 1 6.78 -2.33 26.17
C MET A 1 6.13 -1.67 24.96
N ALA A 2 6.85 -0.82 24.22
CA ALA A 2 6.29 -0.23 23.00
C ALA A 2 6.11 -1.33 21.94
N THR A 3 4.88 -1.62 21.54
CA THR A 3 4.59 -2.57 20.46
C THR A 3 5.17 -2.02 19.17
N THR A 4 6.13 -2.72 18.58
CA THR A 4 6.75 -2.28 17.33
C THR A 4 5.67 -2.27 16.24
N LYS A 5 5.23 -1.08 15.78
CA LYS A 5 4.25 -1.01 14.70
C LYS A 5 4.81 -1.73 13.46
N LYS A 6 3.99 -2.59 12.87
CA LYS A 6 4.32 -3.34 11.63
C LYS A 6 4.51 -2.41 10.43
N TYR A 7 3.85 -1.26 10.46
CA TYR A 7 3.97 -0.18 9.50
C TYR A 7 4.43 1.09 10.22
N SER A 8 5.25 1.92 9.58
CA SER A 8 5.42 3.32 10.02
C SER A 8 4.15 4.12 9.73
N ASP A 9 3.91 5.22 10.45
CA ASP A 9 2.73 6.07 10.23
C ASP A 9 2.67 6.56 8.77
N LYS A 10 3.81 6.99 8.21
CA LYS A 10 3.94 7.35 6.80
C LYS A 10 3.56 6.20 5.83
N ALA A 11 3.87 4.95 6.19
CA ALA A 11 3.48 3.81 5.37
C ALA A 11 1.98 3.55 5.44
N GLN A 12 1.36 3.73 6.61
CA GLN A 12 -0.09 3.63 6.76
C GLN A 12 -0.80 4.71 5.94
N ASP A 13 -0.30 5.95 5.98
CA ASP A 13 -0.85 7.05 5.17
C ASP A 13 -0.75 6.76 3.67
N LYS A 14 0.38 6.20 3.23
CA LYS A 14 0.59 5.86 1.82
C LYS A 14 -0.36 4.76 1.34
N VAL A 15 -0.52 3.70 2.13
CA VAL A 15 -1.52 2.65 1.85
C VAL A 15 -2.94 3.24 1.88
N GLY A 16 -3.23 4.14 2.82
CA GLY A 16 -4.51 4.83 2.91
C GLY A 16 -4.85 5.63 1.65
N LYS A 17 -3.89 6.38 1.11
CA LYS A 17 -4.03 7.13 -0.15
C LYS A 17 -4.35 6.21 -1.33
N VAL A 18 -3.56 5.14 -1.50
CA VAL A 18 -3.81 4.15 -2.57
C VAL A 18 -5.20 3.52 -2.44
N MET A 19 -5.63 3.23 -1.21
CA MET A 19 -6.96 2.69 -0.95
C MET A 19 -8.08 3.71 -1.20
N GLN A 20 -7.82 4.99 -1.02
CA GLN A 20 -8.75 6.06 -1.39
C GLN A 20 -8.87 6.16 -2.91
N GLU A 21 -7.76 6.17 -3.65
CA GLU A 21 -7.77 6.15 -5.12
C GLU A 21 -8.46 4.90 -5.69
N TYR A 22 -8.32 3.75 -5.02
CA TYR A 22 -9.05 2.53 -5.35
C TYR A 22 -10.55 2.69 -5.15
N LYS A 23 -10.98 3.25 -4.02
CA LYS A 23 -12.40 3.52 -3.73
C LYS A 23 -13.01 4.51 -4.73
N GLU A 24 -12.23 5.49 -5.19
CA GLU A 24 -12.62 6.43 -6.24
C GLU A 24 -12.58 5.83 -7.65
N GLY A 25 -12.06 4.61 -7.81
CA GLY A 25 -11.92 3.94 -9.10
C GLY A 25 -10.88 4.57 -10.02
N LYS A 26 -9.90 5.29 -9.45
CA LYS A 26 -8.81 5.97 -10.16
C LYS A 26 -7.51 5.18 -10.14
N LEU A 27 -7.36 4.24 -9.19
CA LEU A 27 -6.15 3.43 -9.06
C LEU A 27 -5.91 2.58 -10.30
N LYS A 28 -4.71 2.69 -10.86
CA LYS A 28 -4.22 1.89 -11.98
C LYS A 28 -3.03 1.03 -11.56
N SER A 29 -2.89 -0.11 -12.21
CA SER A 29 -1.71 -0.97 -12.09
C SER A 29 -0.56 -0.36 -12.90
N SER A 30 0.65 -0.90 -12.71
CA SER A 30 1.82 -0.55 -13.53
C SER A 30 1.62 -0.82 -15.03
N SER A 31 0.68 -1.72 -15.39
CA SER A 31 0.33 -2.03 -16.78
C SER A 31 -0.68 -1.05 -17.38
N GLY A 32 -1.18 -0.09 -16.59
CA GLY A 32 -2.19 0.89 -17.02
C GLY A 32 -3.63 0.45 -16.80
N ASP A 33 -3.87 -0.82 -16.48
CA ASP A 33 -5.20 -1.35 -16.19
C ASP A 33 -5.76 -0.83 -14.86
N LYS A 34 -7.07 -0.63 -14.82
CA LYS A 34 -7.77 -0.24 -13.58
C LYS A 34 -7.70 -1.38 -12.56
N VAL A 35 -7.33 -1.05 -11.32
CA VAL A 35 -7.29 -2.03 -10.24
C VAL A 35 -8.71 -2.34 -9.79
N THR A 36 -9.11 -3.59 -9.93
CA THR A 36 -10.44 -4.07 -9.53
C THR A 36 -10.41 -4.80 -8.18
N SER A 37 -9.27 -5.39 -7.83
CA SER A 37 -9.13 -6.17 -6.59
C SER A 37 -8.56 -5.33 -5.44
N ARG A 38 -9.28 -5.33 -4.31
CA ARG A 38 -8.80 -4.69 -3.06
C ARG A 38 -7.46 -5.27 -2.58
N LYS A 39 -7.25 -6.57 -2.75
CA LYS A 39 -5.98 -7.23 -2.39
C LYS A 39 -4.81 -6.67 -3.20
N GLN A 40 -5.05 -6.41 -4.49
CA GLN A 40 -4.07 -5.80 -5.39
C GLN A 40 -3.81 -4.34 -5.00
N ALA A 41 -4.85 -3.57 -4.68
CA ALA A 41 -4.68 -2.19 -4.20
C ALA A 41 -3.81 -2.11 -2.94
N VAL A 42 -4.06 -2.99 -1.96
CA VAL A 42 -3.22 -3.08 -0.75
C VAL A 42 -1.78 -3.46 -1.11
N ALA A 43 -1.58 -4.42 -2.03
CA ALA A 43 -0.25 -4.81 -2.46
C ALA A 43 0.52 -3.64 -3.11
N ILE A 44 -0.15 -2.85 -3.96
CA ILE A 44 0.43 -1.64 -4.56
C ILE A 44 0.82 -0.63 -3.48
N GLY A 45 -0.06 -0.35 -2.52
CA GLY A 45 0.25 0.56 -1.42
C GLY A 45 1.44 0.11 -0.56
N ILE A 46 1.58 -1.20 -0.33
CA ILE A 46 2.74 -1.77 0.38
C ILE A 46 4.01 -1.64 -0.46
N SER A 47 3.94 -1.90 -1.77
CA SER A 47 5.07 -1.76 -2.70
C SER A 47 5.55 -0.31 -2.78
N GLU A 48 4.66 0.66 -2.98
CA GLU A 48 5.02 2.08 -3.03
C GLU A 48 5.61 2.58 -1.70
N ALA A 49 5.08 2.13 -0.57
CA ALA A 49 5.65 2.46 0.73
C ALA A 49 7.06 1.87 0.89
N ARG A 50 7.30 0.67 0.38
CA ARG A 50 8.63 0.04 0.39
C ARG A 50 9.62 0.78 -0.49
N GLU A 51 9.23 1.18 -1.70
CA GLU A 51 10.09 1.97 -2.61
C GLU A 51 10.48 3.32 -2.00
N LYS A 52 9.58 3.91 -1.20
CA LYS A 52 9.89 5.13 -0.43
C LYS A 52 10.77 4.89 0.81
N GLY A 53 11.27 3.68 1.02
CA GLY A 53 12.10 3.33 2.18
C GLY A 53 11.33 3.31 3.50
N LEU A 54 9.99 3.26 3.47
CA LEU A 54 9.18 3.27 4.68
C LEU A 54 9.14 1.89 5.31
N LYS A 55 9.01 1.86 6.65
CA LYS A 55 8.86 0.61 7.38
C LYS A 55 7.53 -0.06 7.01
N VAL A 56 7.62 -1.21 6.36
CA VAL A 56 6.51 -2.09 5.98
C VAL A 56 6.82 -3.54 6.39
N PRO A 57 5.80 -4.41 6.53
CA PRO A 57 6.01 -5.83 6.74
C PRO A 57 6.84 -6.45 5.62
N LYS A 58 7.68 -7.40 6.00
CA LYS A 58 8.40 -8.24 5.04
C LYS A 58 7.38 -9.09 4.27
N LYS A 59 7.65 -9.32 2.99
CA LYS A 59 6.89 -10.29 2.20
C LYS A 59 7.04 -11.65 2.90
N LYS A 60 5.93 -12.28 3.26
CA LYS A 60 5.97 -13.70 3.66
C LYS A 60 6.09 -14.50 2.38
N ASN A 61 7.07 -15.40 2.32
CA ASN A 61 7.24 -16.36 1.24
C ASN A 61 6.06 -17.34 1.22
#